data_AF-A0A9Q1LTQ1-F1
#
_entry.id   AF-A0A9Q1LTQ1-F1
#
_cell.length_a   1.000
_cell.length_b   1.000
_cell.length_c   1.000
_cell.angle_alpha   90.00
_cell.angle_beta   90.00
_cell.angle_gamma   90.00
#
_symmetry.space_group_name_H-M   'P 1'
#
loop_
_entity.id
_entity.type
_entity.pdbx_description
1 polymer ?
#
loop_
_entity_poly.entity_id
_entity_poly.type
_entity_poly.pdbx_seq_one_letter_code
_entity_poly.pdbx_strand_id
1 'polypeptide(L)'
;MSTANLIATNHEAQHFPSCHLNRSYAKGSEPREAKEFDIDQLLFDRVLCDVPCSGDGTLRKAPDIWRRWNAGMGNGLHGLQVQIAMRGMSLLKVDGGMVYSTCSMNPIENEAVVVEILRRCGGSVELVDVSNELPHLVRRPGLKKWKVQDKGMWLTSFNEVCDSRRAAIVPGMFPSGKGYADAQLPNDGSNGNSQNGNGMVQDPAIPTTILDEEASTLPLERCMRIVPHDQNSGAFFVVVFHKLSHLPRKTTSRCNFQAQSFTEVKDINADEVEQVDSIGNQLSEATMNDADILENGKDEAPLDTDPSKIRGIDPILFYREEEVVGQIKAFYGMKESFPFKGHLIVRNSDINHVKRVYYVSKSVKEVLELNFLAGEQLKITAVGLKMFEQQKDVYAQCVFRITSEGLPLLLPHITKQIVYASPVDFKHLLQYRSIKFGDFEDAEFREKASKLQFGCCAVILNKGCWRCQNNITAMVIALDIEELLERMLMYLEEDSDSLLENKPLIAAEVDKIVKSD
;
A
#
# COMPACT_ATOMS: atom_id res chain seq x y z
N MET A 1 6.63 -5.80 8.31
CA MET A 1 5.19 -6.16 8.30
C MET A 1 5.01 -7.46 7.52
N SER A 2 4.70 -8.56 8.20
CA SER A 2 4.34 -9.83 7.55
C SER A 2 3.08 -10.36 8.23
N THR A 3 2.04 -10.71 7.46
CA THR A 3 0.75 -11.12 8.01
C THR A 3 -0.10 -11.85 6.97
N ALA A 4 -0.89 -12.82 7.42
CA ALA A 4 -1.77 -13.62 6.57
C ALA A 4 -2.89 -12.80 5.91
N ASN A 5 -3.12 -11.56 6.38
CA ASN A 5 -4.19 -10.66 5.98
C ASN A 5 -3.76 -9.58 4.97
N LEU A 6 -2.53 -9.62 4.45
CA LEU A 6 -1.99 -8.58 3.55
C LEU A 6 -1.88 -9.06 2.10
N ILE A 7 -2.34 -8.19 1.19
CA ILE A 7 -2.00 -8.19 -0.24
C ILE A 7 -1.41 -6.82 -0.55
N ALA A 8 -0.23 -6.78 -1.15
CA ALA A 8 0.34 -5.57 -1.75
C ALA A 8 0.32 -5.71 -3.28
N THR A 9 0.01 -4.63 -3.99
CA THR A 9 -0.09 -4.62 -5.46
C THR A 9 0.63 -3.41 -6.06
N ASN A 10 1.11 -3.54 -7.29
CA ASN A 10 1.65 -2.42 -8.06
C ASN A 10 0.66 -1.97 -9.15
N HIS A 11 -0.15 -0.97 -8.83
CA HIS A 11 -1.02 -0.27 -9.77
C HIS A 11 -0.99 1.23 -9.49
N GLU A 12 -1.14 2.04 -10.54
CA GLU A 12 -1.55 3.43 -10.40
C GLU A 12 -2.92 3.51 -9.70
N ALA A 13 -3.03 4.27 -8.63
CA ALA A 13 -4.22 4.25 -7.77
C ALA A 13 -5.51 4.71 -8.49
N GLN A 14 -5.40 5.64 -9.44
CA GLN A 14 -6.51 6.06 -10.31
C GLN A 14 -6.96 4.96 -11.29
N HIS A 15 -6.12 3.95 -11.56
CA HIS A 15 -6.34 2.86 -12.51
C HIS A 15 -6.36 1.47 -11.85
N PHE A 16 -6.44 1.39 -10.50
CA PHE A 16 -6.57 0.13 -9.77
C PHE A 16 -7.72 -0.71 -10.35
N PRO A 17 -7.60 -2.04 -10.58
CA PRO A 17 -8.60 -2.83 -11.31
C PRO A 17 -9.90 -3.09 -10.54
N SER A 18 -11.00 -3.38 -11.24
CA SER A 18 -12.33 -3.66 -10.63
C SER A 18 -12.57 -5.13 -10.29
N CYS A 19 -11.67 -6.03 -10.70
CA CYS A 19 -11.67 -7.49 -10.46
C CYS A 19 -13.07 -8.10 -10.28
N HIS A 20 -13.69 -8.46 -11.40
CA HIS A 20 -15.04 -9.01 -11.46
C HIS A 20 -15.04 -10.36 -12.19
N LEU A 21 -15.92 -11.26 -11.77
CA LEU A 21 -16.03 -12.60 -12.32
C LEU A 21 -16.49 -12.56 -13.79
N ASN A 22 -15.65 -13.07 -14.70
CA ASN A 22 -15.98 -13.06 -16.12
C ASN A 22 -16.92 -14.23 -16.48
N ARG A 23 -18.24 -13.99 -16.37
CA ARG A 23 -19.29 -15.01 -16.63
C ARG A 23 -19.29 -15.60 -18.05
N SER A 24 -18.46 -15.11 -18.99
CA SER A 24 -18.32 -15.71 -20.32
C SER A 24 -17.64 -17.09 -20.29
N TYR A 25 -16.70 -17.33 -19.36
CA TYR A 25 -16.03 -18.64 -19.21
C TYR A 25 -16.98 -19.75 -18.69
N ALA A 26 -18.09 -19.39 -18.05
CA ALA A 26 -19.06 -20.34 -17.50
C ALA A 26 -19.97 -21.01 -18.55
N LYS A 27 -19.87 -20.65 -19.84
CA LYS A 27 -20.72 -21.22 -20.92
C LYS A 27 -20.00 -22.21 -21.84
N GLY A 28 -18.69 -22.40 -21.70
CA GLY A 28 -17.85 -23.13 -22.67
C GLY A 28 -17.25 -24.45 -22.19
N SER A 29 -17.50 -24.88 -20.94
CA SER A 29 -17.01 -26.16 -20.42
C SER A 29 -18.10 -26.89 -19.65
N GLU A 30 -18.01 -28.23 -19.63
CA GLU A 30 -18.93 -29.14 -18.95
C GLU A 30 -19.18 -28.77 -17.48
N PRO A 31 -20.32 -29.20 -16.87
CA PRO A 31 -20.70 -28.83 -15.52
C PRO A 31 -19.77 -29.43 -14.45
N ARG A 32 -18.59 -28.83 -14.32
CA ARG A 32 -17.80 -28.86 -13.10
C ARG A 32 -18.64 -28.23 -12.01
N GLU A 33 -18.72 -28.91 -10.87
CA GLU A 33 -19.47 -28.49 -9.68
C GLU A 33 -19.36 -26.98 -9.50
N ALA A 34 -20.49 -26.28 -9.60
CA ALA A 34 -20.54 -24.85 -9.47
C ALA A 34 -20.21 -24.49 -8.02
N LYS A 35 -18.91 -24.27 -7.75
CA LYS A 35 -18.49 -23.60 -6.53
C LYS A 35 -19.18 -22.24 -6.50
N GLU A 36 -20.12 -22.08 -5.58
CA GLU A 36 -20.52 -20.75 -5.12
C GLU A 36 -19.25 -20.07 -4.62
N PHE A 37 -18.91 -18.96 -5.27
CA PHE A 37 -17.84 -18.07 -4.82
C PHE A 37 -18.48 -16.98 -3.98
N ASP A 38 -18.00 -16.79 -2.74
CA ASP A 38 -18.53 -15.83 -1.78
C ASP A 38 -18.49 -14.37 -2.30
N ILE A 39 -17.70 -14.07 -3.35
CA ILE A 39 -17.59 -12.75 -4.00
C ILE A 39 -17.56 -12.86 -5.54
N ASP A 40 -18.32 -12.00 -6.23
CA ASP A 40 -18.32 -11.86 -7.71
C ASP A 40 -17.66 -10.56 -8.22
N GLN A 41 -17.45 -9.58 -7.33
CA GLN A 41 -16.68 -8.36 -7.56
C GLN A 41 -15.84 -8.01 -6.33
N LEU A 42 -14.59 -7.55 -6.55
CA LEU A 42 -13.75 -7.00 -5.50
C LEU A 42 -14.27 -5.61 -5.07
N LEU A 43 -14.84 -5.54 -3.86
CA LEU A 43 -15.28 -4.31 -3.21
C LEU A 43 -14.82 -4.28 -1.75
N PHE A 44 -14.53 -3.09 -1.23
CA PHE A 44 -14.01 -2.89 0.12
C PHE A 44 -15.05 -2.25 1.04
N ASP A 45 -15.09 -2.69 2.29
CA ASP A 45 -15.91 -2.07 3.35
C ASP A 45 -15.34 -0.71 3.79
N ARG A 46 -14.02 -0.56 3.70
CA ARG A 46 -13.30 0.68 4.02
C ARG A 46 -12.20 0.94 2.98
N VAL A 47 -12.00 2.20 2.62
CA VAL A 47 -10.91 2.65 1.71
C VAL A 47 -10.16 3.81 2.35
N LEU A 48 -8.83 3.80 2.28
CA LEU A 48 -7.98 4.93 2.63
C LEU A 48 -7.28 5.46 1.38
N CYS A 49 -7.57 6.70 1.02
CA CYS A 49 -6.91 7.44 -0.04
C CYS A 49 -5.96 8.47 0.59
N ASP A 50 -4.79 8.02 1.01
CA ASP A 50 -3.66 8.91 1.32
C ASP A 50 -2.93 9.23 0.02
N VAL A 51 -3.23 10.39 -0.56
CA VAL A 51 -2.89 10.69 -1.96
C VAL A 51 -1.56 11.45 -2.10
N PRO A 52 -0.84 11.30 -3.23
CA PRO A 52 0.32 12.13 -3.51
C PRO A 52 -0.05 13.62 -3.45
N CYS A 53 0.69 14.37 -2.63
CA CYS A 53 0.44 15.79 -2.32
C CYS A 53 1.69 16.65 -2.58
N SER A 54 1.54 17.98 -2.63
CA SER A 54 2.69 18.90 -2.83
C SER A 54 3.68 18.94 -1.65
N GLY A 55 3.27 18.44 -0.47
CA GLY A 55 4.15 18.15 0.67
C GLY A 55 4.45 19.33 1.59
N ASP A 56 3.82 20.49 1.42
CA ASP A 56 4.04 21.68 2.25
C ASP A 56 3.73 21.47 3.75
N GLY A 57 2.84 20.54 4.09
CA GLY A 57 2.62 20.11 5.48
C GLY A 57 3.78 19.36 6.12
N THR A 58 4.75 18.90 5.33
CA THR A 58 5.88 18.05 5.78
C THR A 58 7.21 18.79 5.91
N LEU A 59 7.25 20.11 5.67
CA LEU A 59 8.46 20.94 5.68
C LEU A 59 9.37 20.76 6.92
N ARG A 60 8.80 20.47 8.10
CA ARG A 60 9.56 20.18 9.33
C ARG A 60 10.34 18.86 9.29
N LYS A 61 9.89 17.88 8.50
CA LYS A 61 10.50 16.55 8.33
C LYS A 61 11.37 16.47 7.07
N ALA A 62 11.00 17.21 6.02
CA ALA A 62 11.70 17.24 4.73
C ALA A 62 11.97 18.69 4.28
N PRO A 63 13.03 19.34 4.81
CA PRO A 63 13.33 20.75 4.54
C PRO A 63 13.55 21.07 3.05
N ASP A 64 14.02 20.11 2.26
CA ASP A 64 14.29 20.28 0.81
C ASP A 64 13.04 20.50 -0.04
N ILE A 65 11.85 20.31 0.53
CA ILE A 65 10.59 20.68 -0.12
C ILE A 65 10.48 22.22 -0.23
N TRP A 66 10.99 22.96 0.77
CA TRP A 66 10.91 24.43 0.80
C TRP A 66 11.52 25.09 -0.45
N ARG A 67 12.63 24.54 -0.95
CA ARG A 67 13.35 25.06 -2.12
C ARG A 67 12.67 24.78 -3.46
N ARG A 68 11.75 23.82 -3.51
CA ARG A 68 11.12 23.30 -4.73
C ARG A 68 9.63 23.58 -4.82
N TRP A 69 8.98 23.79 -3.67
CA TRP A 69 7.54 23.97 -3.58
C TRP A 69 7.06 25.26 -4.25
N ASN A 70 5.95 25.15 -4.97
CA ASN A 70 5.19 26.28 -5.52
C ASN A 70 3.72 25.87 -5.70
N ALA A 71 2.79 26.83 -5.71
CA ALA A 71 1.36 26.52 -5.82
C ALA A 71 0.97 25.75 -7.10
N GLY A 72 1.75 25.90 -8.18
CA GLY A 72 1.57 25.15 -9.43
C GLY A 72 1.66 23.63 -9.25
N MET A 73 2.43 23.16 -8.26
CA MET A 73 2.49 21.73 -7.91
C MET A 73 1.14 21.21 -7.42
N GLY A 74 0.48 21.93 -6.50
CA GLY A 74 -0.84 21.56 -5.99
C GLY A 74 -1.91 21.61 -7.08
N ASN A 75 -1.87 22.64 -7.93
CA ASN A 75 -2.76 22.75 -9.09
C ASN A 75 -2.61 21.54 -10.04
N GLY A 76 -1.38 21.11 -10.33
CA GLY A 76 -1.11 19.95 -11.17
C GLY A 76 -1.59 18.61 -10.57
N LEU A 77 -1.63 18.50 -9.24
CA LEU A 77 -2.05 17.27 -8.55
C LEU A 77 -3.57 17.14 -8.37
N HIS A 78 -4.31 18.24 -8.29
CA HIS A 78 -5.77 18.25 -8.05
C HIS A 78 -6.54 17.23 -8.92
N GLY A 79 -6.28 17.22 -10.24
CA GLY A 79 -6.95 16.31 -11.17
C GLY A 79 -6.69 14.83 -10.86
N LEU A 80 -5.44 14.48 -10.53
CA LEU A 80 -5.03 13.14 -10.14
C LEU A 80 -5.64 12.74 -8.79
N GLN A 81 -5.60 13.64 -7.80
CA GLN A 81 -6.17 13.40 -6.47
C GLN A 81 -7.68 13.11 -6.53
N VAL A 82 -8.43 13.87 -7.34
CA VAL A 82 -9.86 13.61 -7.61
C VAL A 82 -10.04 12.26 -8.33
N GLN A 83 -9.19 11.90 -9.30
CA GLN A 83 -9.29 10.60 -9.97
C GLN A 83 -9.04 9.42 -9.02
N ILE A 84 -8.02 9.50 -8.16
CA ILE A 84 -7.72 8.48 -7.14
C ILE A 84 -8.89 8.33 -6.16
N ALA A 85 -9.40 9.43 -5.61
CA ALA A 85 -10.50 9.41 -4.66
C ALA A 85 -11.81 8.88 -5.29
N MET A 86 -12.13 9.29 -6.53
CA MET A 86 -13.27 8.73 -7.25
C MET A 86 -13.09 7.25 -7.58
N ARG A 87 -11.85 6.77 -7.80
CA ARG A 87 -11.56 5.36 -7.98
C ARG A 87 -11.76 4.57 -6.69
N GLY A 88 -11.24 5.05 -5.56
CA GLY A 88 -11.51 4.50 -4.23
C GLY A 88 -13.02 4.40 -3.95
N MET A 89 -13.76 5.48 -4.19
CA MET A 89 -15.22 5.53 -4.02
C MET A 89 -15.97 4.53 -4.93
N SER A 90 -15.44 4.22 -6.12
CA SER A 90 -16.02 3.23 -7.02
C SER A 90 -15.79 1.77 -6.57
N LEU A 91 -14.74 1.53 -5.77
CA LEU A 91 -14.39 0.23 -5.19
C LEU A 91 -14.97 0.03 -3.77
N LEU A 92 -15.46 1.10 -3.16
CA LEU A 92 -16.13 1.07 -1.86
C LEU A 92 -17.53 0.44 -1.98
N LYS A 93 -17.93 -0.42 -1.03
CA LYS A 93 -19.31 -0.91 -0.91
C LYS A 93 -20.29 0.22 -0.56
N VAL A 94 -21.58 0.02 -0.81
CA VAL A 94 -22.63 0.84 -0.17
C VAL A 94 -22.58 0.59 1.34
N ASP A 95 -22.88 1.62 2.14
CA ASP A 95 -22.66 1.68 3.59
C ASP A 95 -21.18 1.54 4.01
N GLY A 96 -20.27 1.68 3.04
CA GLY A 96 -18.83 1.73 3.24
C GLY A 96 -18.34 3.14 3.60
N GLY A 97 -17.17 3.20 4.27
CA GLY A 97 -16.50 4.45 4.63
C GLY A 97 -15.19 4.65 3.87
N MET A 98 -14.98 5.84 3.29
CA MET A 98 -13.70 6.22 2.68
C MET A 98 -13.05 7.38 3.44
N VAL A 99 -11.78 7.23 3.81
CA VAL A 99 -10.95 8.34 4.29
C VAL A 99 -10.19 8.91 3.10
N TYR A 100 -10.18 10.22 2.96
CA TYR A 100 -9.26 10.95 2.09
C TYR A 100 -8.31 11.77 2.95
N SER A 101 -7.02 11.68 2.70
CA SER A 101 -6.01 12.44 3.41
C SER A 101 -4.92 13.00 2.50
N THR A 102 -4.37 14.13 2.94
CA THR A 102 -3.18 14.71 2.33
C THR A 102 -2.20 15.18 3.39
N CYS A 103 -0.94 15.19 2.99
CA CYS A 103 0.17 15.86 3.65
C CYS A 103 0.26 17.37 3.31
N SER A 104 -0.83 17.99 2.80
CA SER A 104 -0.83 19.34 2.24
C SER A 104 -1.66 20.33 3.06
N MET A 105 -1.26 21.60 3.10
CA MET A 105 -2.08 22.70 3.62
C MET A 105 -2.87 23.41 2.52
N ASN A 106 -2.55 23.19 1.24
CA ASN A 106 -3.14 23.87 0.10
C ASN A 106 -4.64 23.50 -0.08
N PRO A 107 -5.59 24.46 -0.07
CA PRO A 107 -7.01 24.17 -0.28
C PRO A 107 -7.34 23.55 -1.64
N ILE A 108 -6.49 23.73 -2.65
CA ILE A 108 -6.67 23.14 -3.99
C ILE A 108 -6.49 21.62 -3.96
N GLU A 109 -5.67 21.12 -3.05
CA GLU A 109 -5.47 19.68 -2.80
C GLU A 109 -6.43 19.13 -1.73
N ASN A 110 -7.10 20.00 -0.99
CA ASN A 110 -7.90 19.63 0.18
C ASN A 110 -9.39 19.87 -0.11
N GLU A 111 -9.94 21.01 0.30
CA GLU A 111 -11.37 21.30 0.17
C GLU A 111 -11.87 21.28 -1.27
N ALA A 112 -11.09 21.75 -2.24
CA ALA A 112 -11.48 21.70 -3.64
C ALA A 112 -11.67 20.26 -4.15
N VAL A 113 -10.79 19.33 -3.73
CA VAL A 113 -10.93 17.90 -4.04
C VAL A 113 -12.19 17.33 -3.39
N VAL A 114 -12.47 17.68 -2.13
CA VAL A 114 -13.69 17.26 -1.41
C VAL A 114 -14.97 17.76 -2.09
N VAL A 115 -15.01 19.03 -2.49
CA VAL A 115 -16.15 19.63 -3.19
C VAL A 115 -16.40 18.93 -4.52
N GLU A 116 -15.36 18.68 -5.33
CA GLU A 116 -15.52 18.02 -6.63
C GLU A 116 -15.90 16.53 -6.49
N ILE A 117 -15.45 15.82 -5.45
CA ILE A 117 -15.92 14.46 -5.13
C ILE A 117 -17.42 14.47 -4.83
N LEU A 118 -17.88 15.34 -3.91
CA LEU A 118 -19.29 15.43 -3.52
C LEU A 118 -20.18 15.79 -4.73
N ARG A 119 -19.75 16.75 -5.55
CA ARG A 119 -20.44 17.15 -6.79
C ARG A 119 -20.57 15.98 -7.77
N ARG A 120 -19.49 15.23 -8.00
CA ARG A 120 -19.49 14.04 -8.89
C ARG A 120 -20.32 12.88 -8.36
N CYS A 121 -20.45 12.76 -7.03
CA CYS A 121 -21.25 11.71 -6.41
C CYS A 121 -22.75 12.02 -6.39
N GLY A 122 -23.18 13.27 -6.62
CA GLY A 122 -24.59 13.62 -6.84
C GLY A 122 -25.53 13.25 -5.70
N GLY A 123 -25.05 13.27 -4.44
CA GLY A 123 -25.81 12.85 -3.25
C GLY A 123 -25.66 11.37 -2.87
N SER A 124 -24.98 10.53 -3.66
CA SER A 124 -24.67 9.13 -3.28
C SER A 124 -23.65 8.99 -2.15
N VAL A 125 -23.04 10.10 -1.72
CA VAL A 125 -21.96 10.16 -0.72
C VAL A 125 -22.14 11.41 0.13
N GLU A 126 -21.92 11.28 1.44
CA GLU A 126 -21.93 12.38 2.41
C GLU A 126 -20.60 12.49 3.17
N LEU A 127 -20.37 13.62 3.84
CA LEU A 127 -19.26 13.79 4.79
C LEU A 127 -19.70 13.31 6.18
N VAL A 128 -18.92 12.44 6.81
CA VAL A 128 -19.14 12.02 8.20
C VAL A 128 -18.57 13.07 9.14
N ASP A 129 -19.34 13.49 10.14
CA ASP A 129 -18.78 14.28 11.23
C ASP A 129 -18.10 13.35 12.24
N VAL A 130 -16.77 13.33 12.23
CA VAL A 130 -15.93 12.59 13.18
C VAL A 130 -15.44 13.50 14.31
N SER A 131 -16.20 14.54 14.66
CA SER A 131 -15.76 15.58 15.61
C SER A 131 -15.50 15.11 17.03
N ASN A 132 -16.16 14.04 17.44
CA ASN A 132 -16.02 13.40 18.75
C ASN A 132 -14.93 12.30 18.76
N GLU A 133 -14.41 11.93 17.59
CA GLU A 133 -13.31 10.97 17.47
C GLU A 133 -11.97 11.67 17.77
N LEU A 134 -11.10 10.99 18.53
CA LEU A 134 -9.80 11.53 18.97
C LEU A 134 -9.91 12.92 19.63
N PRO A 135 -10.66 13.08 20.75
CA PRO A 135 -10.97 14.38 21.35
C PRO A 135 -9.74 15.20 21.83
N HIS A 136 -8.57 14.56 21.93
CA HIS A 136 -7.30 15.22 22.26
C HIS A 136 -6.53 15.76 21.03
N LEU A 137 -6.98 15.46 19.82
CA LEU A 137 -6.37 15.92 18.58
C LEU A 137 -6.85 17.34 18.24
N VAL A 138 -5.97 18.33 18.39
CA VAL A 138 -6.28 19.71 18.02
C VAL A 138 -6.41 19.80 16.50
N ARG A 139 -7.56 20.30 16.03
CA ARG A 139 -7.91 20.38 14.62
C ARG A 139 -8.77 21.61 14.35
N ARG A 140 -8.64 22.16 13.14
CA ARG A 140 -9.46 23.25 12.60
C ARG A 140 -10.46 22.70 11.58
N PRO A 141 -11.62 23.33 11.39
CA PRO A 141 -12.55 22.98 10.31
C PRO A 141 -11.94 23.24 8.93
N GLY A 142 -12.52 22.63 7.90
CA GLY A 142 -12.21 22.96 6.51
C GLY A 142 -12.61 24.39 6.13
N LEU A 143 -11.91 24.95 5.14
CA LEU A 143 -12.14 26.29 4.62
C LEU A 143 -13.36 26.34 3.71
N LYS A 144 -14.28 27.30 3.92
CA LYS A 144 -15.42 27.54 3.00
C LYS A 144 -15.10 28.49 1.85
N LYS A 145 -13.99 29.22 1.93
CA LYS A 145 -13.51 30.17 0.93
C LYS A 145 -12.02 29.98 0.71
N TRP A 146 -11.57 30.06 -0.54
CA TRP A 146 -10.16 30.08 -0.92
C TRP A 146 -10.01 30.72 -2.31
N LYS A 147 -8.76 30.97 -2.72
CA LYS A 147 -8.39 31.53 -4.03
C LYS A 147 -7.37 30.61 -4.67
N VAL A 148 -7.38 30.51 -6.00
CA VAL A 148 -6.39 29.72 -6.75
C VAL A 148 -5.20 30.62 -7.05
N GLN A 149 -3.98 30.24 -6.66
CA GLN A 149 -2.77 30.91 -7.15
C GLN A 149 -2.29 30.22 -8.43
N ASP A 150 -2.13 30.96 -9.52
CA ASP A 150 -1.47 30.47 -10.73
C ASP A 150 -0.53 31.54 -11.30
N LYS A 151 0.73 31.16 -11.57
CA LYS A 151 1.77 32.04 -12.14
C LYS A 151 1.90 33.42 -11.46
N GLY A 152 1.76 33.47 -10.13
CA GLY A 152 1.86 34.70 -9.34
C GLY A 152 0.57 35.56 -9.28
N MET A 153 -0.49 35.17 -9.98
CA MET A 153 -1.81 35.80 -9.88
C MET A 153 -2.72 35.02 -8.91
N TRP A 154 -3.59 35.73 -8.22
CA TRP A 154 -4.66 35.16 -7.41
C TRP A 154 -5.98 35.25 -8.16
N LEU A 155 -6.61 34.11 -8.42
CA LEU A 155 -7.89 33.99 -9.10
C LEU A 155 -8.98 33.71 -8.05
N THR A 156 -10.05 34.50 -8.05
CA THR A 156 -11.16 34.36 -7.09
C THR A 156 -12.30 33.48 -7.61
N SER A 157 -12.44 33.37 -8.92
CA SER A 157 -13.44 32.54 -9.61
C SER A 157 -12.88 31.92 -10.90
N PHE A 158 -13.50 30.84 -11.39
CA PHE A 158 -13.10 30.20 -12.66
C PHE A 158 -13.23 31.14 -13.87
N ASN A 159 -14.09 32.17 -13.79
CA ASN A 159 -14.30 33.14 -14.87
C ASN A 159 -13.06 34.02 -15.13
N GLU A 160 -12.19 34.19 -14.13
CA GLU A 160 -10.91 34.91 -14.25
C GLU A 160 -9.81 34.07 -14.94
N VAL A 161 -10.03 32.76 -15.15
CA VAL A 161 -9.07 31.86 -15.81
C VAL A 161 -9.05 32.16 -17.32
N CYS A 162 -7.92 32.68 -17.80
CA CYS A 162 -7.69 32.91 -19.23
C CYS A 162 -7.65 31.59 -20.03
N ASP A 163 -8.10 31.63 -21.29
CA ASP A 163 -8.37 30.42 -22.08
C ASP A 163 -7.20 29.44 -22.17
N SER A 164 -5.97 29.95 -22.30
CA SER A 164 -4.74 29.13 -22.36
C SER A 164 -4.40 28.40 -21.05
N ARG A 165 -5.05 28.74 -19.94
CA ARG A 165 -4.87 28.09 -18.63
C ARG A 165 -6.04 27.20 -18.21
N ARG A 166 -7.18 27.22 -18.91
CA ARG A 166 -8.39 26.42 -18.58
C ARG A 166 -8.21 24.89 -18.63
N ALA A 167 -7.12 24.41 -19.24
CA ALA A 167 -6.74 22.99 -19.20
C ALA A 167 -5.99 22.60 -17.92
N ALA A 168 -5.29 23.54 -17.28
CA ALA A 168 -4.48 23.32 -16.07
C ALA A 168 -5.21 23.79 -14.80
N ILE A 169 -5.98 24.87 -14.90
CA ILE A 169 -6.86 25.38 -13.84
C ILE A 169 -8.29 25.07 -14.25
N VAL A 170 -9.00 24.27 -13.46
CA VAL A 170 -10.33 23.71 -13.78
C VAL A 170 -11.41 24.20 -12.81
N PRO A 171 -12.71 24.18 -13.17
CA PRO A 171 -13.78 24.70 -12.31
C PRO A 171 -13.80 24.09 -10.90
N GLY A 172 -13.51 22.79 -10.78
CA GLY A 172 -13.45 22.07 -9.49
C GLY A 172 -12.36 22.55 -8.52
N MET A 173 -11.46 23.44 -8.94
CA MET A 173 -10.50 24.10 -8.06
C MET A 173 -11.10 25.25 -7.25
N PHE A 174 -12.31 25.73 -7.58
CA PHE A 174 -12.95 26.88 -6.96
C PHE A 174 -14.13 26.48 -6.04
N PRO A 175 -14.49 27.28 -5.01
CA PRO A 175 -15.42 26.87 -3.95
C PRO A 175 -16.84 26.44 -4.39
N SER A 176 -17.35 27.00 -5.49
CA SER A 176 -18.65 26.65 -6.08
C SER A 176 -18.58 25.53 -7.12
N GLY A 177 -17.39 25.26 -7.68
CA GLY A 177 -17.18 24.30 -8.75
C GLY A 177 -17.80 24.68 -10.11
N LYS A 178 -18.38 25.88 -10.26
CA LYS A 178 -19.13 26.28 -11.47
C LYS A 178 -18.20 26.70 -12.61
N GLY A 179 -18.46 26.20 -13.81
CA GLY A 179 -17.83 26.70 -15.03
C GLY A 179 -18.51 27.93 -15.60
N TYR A 180 -17.88 28.56 -16.60
CA TYR A 180 -18.42 29.72 -17.33
C TYR A 180 -19.83 29.47 -17.91
N ALA A 181 -20.09 28.24 -18.39
CA ALA A 181 -21.40 27.86 -18.91
C ALA A 181 -22.45 27.63 -17.80
N ASP A 182 -22.05 27.13 -16.63
CA ASP A 182 -22.96 26.90 -15.49
C ASP A 182 -23.42 28.23 -14.84
N ALA A 183 -22.62 29.29 -14.99
CA ALA A 183 -22.96 30.63 -14.53
C ALA A 183 -24.00 31.35 -15.40
N GLN A 184 -24.27 30.87 -16.62
CA GLN A 184 -25.19 31.49 -17.58
C GLN A 184 -26.59 30.85 -17.62
N LEU A 185 -26.88 29.88 -16.75
CA LEU A 185 -28.23 29.35 -16.57
C LEU A 185 -28.93 30.08 -15.40
N PRO A 186 -29.72 31.14 -15.65
CA PRO A 186 -30.63 31.66 -14.63
C PRO A 186 -31.66 30.58 -14.32
N ASN A 187 -31.87 30.34 -13.02
CA ASN A 187 -32.86 29.41 -12.53
C ASN A 187 -34.24 30.09 -12.57
N ASP A 188 -34.90 30.09 -13.72
CA ASP A 188 -36.29 30.55 -13.82
C ASP A 188 -37.11 29.72 -14.82
N GLY A 189 -38.29 29.30 -14.38
CA GLY A 189 -39.20 28.46 -15.17
C GLY A 189 -40.30 29.30 -15.79
N SER A 190 -40.26 29.55 -17.09
CA SER A 190 -41.39 30.11 -17.85
C SER A 190 -41.29 29.84 -19.36
N ASN A 191 -42.43 29.48 -19.96
CA ASN A 191 -42.59 29.33 -21.42
C ASN A 191 -42.63 30.69 -22.13
N GLY A 192 -42.05 30.79 -23.34
CA GLY A 192 -42.24 31.95 -24.22
C GLY A 192 -41.62 31.77 -25.62
N ASN A 193 -42.38 32.06 -26.68
CA ASN A 193 -41.98 31.86 -28.09
C ASN A 193 -41.33 33.13 -28.71
N SER A 194 -40.39 32.90 -29.64
CA SER A 194 -40.07 33.65 -30.87
C SER A 194 -40.20 35.18 -30.95
N GLN A 195 -39.12 35.90 -31.31
CA GLN A 195 -38.88 36.41 -32.69
C GLN A 195 -37.57 37.23 -32.84
N ASN A 196 -37.18 37.53 -34.09
CA ASN A 196 -35.91 38.14 -34.52
C ASN A 196 -35.76 39.65 -34.22
N GLY A 197 -34.51 40.13 -34.10
CA GLY A 197 -34.17 41.55 -34.20
C GLY A 197 -32.65 41.81 -34.25
N ASN A 198 -32.15 42.40 -35.34
CA ASN A 198 -30.75 42.86 -35.47
C ASN A 198 -30.56 44.23 -34.78
N GLY A 199 -29.42 44.46 -34.14
CA GLY A 199 -29.02 45.81 -33.71
C GLY A 199 -27.76 45.87 -32.84
N MET A 200 -26.63 46.31 -33.40
CA MET A 200 -25.45 46.73 -32.63
C MET A 200 -25.67 48.13 -32.05
N VAL A 201 -25.44 48.33 -30.74
CA VAL A 201 -24.73 49.48 -30.16
C VAL A 201 -24.08 49.01 -28.85
N GLN A 202 -22.83 49.41 -28.59
CA GLN A 202 -22.15 49.23 -27.29
C GLN A 202 -22.47 50.40 -26.37
N ASP A 203 -22.70 50.15 -25.07
CA ASP A 203 -22.60 51.19 -24.03
C ASP A 203 -21.91 50.61 -22.77
N PRO A 204 -20.73 51.13 -22.35
CA PRO A 204 -19.92 50.51 -21.31
C PRO A 204 -20.15 51.13 -19.92
N ALA A 205 -21.24 50.76 -19.25
CA ALA A 205 -21.48 51.17 -17.86
C ALA A 205 -22.36 50.17 -17.07
N ILE A 206 -21.76 49.07 -16.61
CA ILE A 206 -22.30 48.31 -15.47
C ILE A 206 -21.43 48.62 -14.26
N PRO A 207 -21.98 49.13 -13.13
CA PRO A 207 -21.18 49.48 -11.97
C PRO A 207 -20.47 48.26 -11.37
N THR A 208 -19.27 48.49 -10.84
CA THR A 208 -18.51 47.50 -10.05
C THR A 208 -19.23 47.19 -8.73
N THR A 209 -20.31 46.41 -8.80
CA THR A 209 -21.02 45.89 -7.64
C THR A 209 -20.34 44.62 -7.16
N ILE A 210 -19.59 44.76 -6.06
CA ILE A 210 -19.17 43.72 -5.11
C ILE A 210 -18.88 42.36 -5.77
N LEU A 211 -17.60 42.08 -6.04
CA LEU A 211 -17.13 40.72 -6.30
C LEU A 211 -17.32 39.90 -5.01
N ASP A 212 -18.48 39.27 -4.87
CA ASP A 212 -18.76 38.34 -3.77
C ASP A 212 -17.75 37.18 -3.84
N GLU A 213 -16.83 37.14 -2.87
CA GLU A 213 -15.83 36.07 -2.80
C GLU A 213 -16.51 34.70 -2.71
N GLU A 214 -16.26 33.89 -3.73
CA GLU A 214 -16.84 32.57 -3.94
C GLU A 214 -16.74 31.70 -2.68
N ALA A 215 -17.86 31.08 -2.29
CA ALA A 215 -17.96 30.29 -1.07
C ALA A 215 -18.64 28.94 -1.35
N SER A 216 -18.12 27.88 -0.73
CA SER A 216 -18.76 26.57 -0.79
C SER A 216 -19.92 26.50 0.21
N THR A 217 -21.07 26.01 -0.26
CA THR A 217 -22.25 25.75 0.57
C THR A 217 -22.22 24.37 1.26
N LEU A 218 -21.21 23.55 0.95
CA LEU A 218 -21.05 22.20 1.47
C LEU A 218 -20.55 22.20 2.94
N PRO A 219 -20.80 21.11 3.70
CA PRO A 219 -20.51 21.04 5.15
C PRO A 219 -19.02 20.78 5.45
N LEU A 220 -18.14 21.63 4.90
CA LEU A 220 -16.68 21.51 5.01
C LEU A 220 -16.14 21.68 6.45
N GLU A 221 -16.98 22.13 7.39
CA GLU A 221 -16.73 22.07 8.83
C GLU A 221 -16.48 20.64 9.35
N ARG A 222 -16.94 19.61 8.62
CA ARG A 222 -16.66 18.19 8.91
C ARG A 222 -15.25 17.74 8.49
N CYS A 223 -14.56 18.53 7.66
CA CYS A 223 -13.16 18.29 7.30
C CYS A 223 -12.21 18.68 8.45
N MET A 224 -11.09 17.98 8.57
CA MET A 224 -10.12 18.18 9.64
C MET A 224 -8.80 18.72 9.08
N ARG A 225 -8.46 19.96 9.45
CA ARG A 225 -7.13 20.56 9.23
C ARG A 225 -6.31 20.46 10.50
N ILE A 226 -5.21 19.71 10.43
CA ILE A 226 -4.17 19.65 11.46
C ILE A 226 -3.05 20.57 11.01
N VAL A 227 -2.64 21.53 11.84
CA VAL A 227 -1.62 22.53 11.49
C VAL A 227 -0.47 22.54 12.50
N PRO A 228 0.79 22.78 12.06
CA PRO A 228 1.97 22.48 12.89
C PRO A 228 2.09 23.31 14.17
N HIS A 229 1.54 24.52 14.18
CA HIS A 229 1.62 25.47 15.30
C HIS A 229 0.54 25.26 16.38
N ASP A 230 -0.50 24.45 16.12
CA ASP A 230 -1.57 24.22 17.10
C ASP A 230 -1.20 23.15 18.14
N GLN A 231 -0.38 22.15 17.78
CA GLN A 231 -0.03 21.03 18.68
C GLN A 231 1.37 20.41 18.41
N ASN A 232 2.30 21.18 17.83
CA ASN A 232 3.66 20.76 17.51
C ASN A 232 3.78 19.48 16.64
N SER A 233 2.92 19.36 15.62
CA SER A 233 2.90 18.24 14.67
C SER A 233 3.50 18.61 13.31
N GLY A 234 3.39 17.73 12.32
CA GLY A 234 3.33 18.14 10.91
C GLY A 234 1.95 18.72 10.57
N ALA A 235 1.75 19.22 9.35
CA ALA A 235 0.43 19.56 8.86
C ALA A 235 -0.18 18.36 8.12
N PHE A 236 -1.51 18.23 8.21
CA PHE A 236 -2.24 17.13 7.59
C PHE A 236 -3.70 17.55 7.35
N PHE A 237 -4.32 17.02 6.30
CA PHE A 237 -5.74 17.17 6.02
C PHE A 237 -6.40 15.80 6.02
N VAL A 238 -7.57 15.67 6.65
CA VAL A 238 -8.35 14.43 6.70
C VAL A 238 -9.82 14.74 6.54
N VAL A 239 -10.52 13.94 5.74
CA VAL A 239 -11.99 13.91 5.69
C VAL A 239 -12.47 12.47 5.59
N VAL A 240 -13.65 12.21 6.16
CA VAL A 240 -14.30 10.90 6.12
C VAL A 240 -15.59 11.01 5.32
N PHE A 241 -15.74 10.12 4.34
CA PHE A 241 -16.92 9.99 3.49
C PHE A 241 -17.69 8.71 3.84
N HIS A 242 -19.02 8.77 3.75
CA HIS A 242 -19.90 7.62 3.84
C HIS A 242 -20.71 7.47 2.55
N LYS A 243 -20.78 6.26 2.00
CA LYS A 243 -21.41 5.99 0.69
C LYS A 243 -22.81 5.42 0.86
N LEU A 244 -23.79 6.30 0.71
CA LEU A 244 -25.22 6.04 0.90
C LEU A 244 -25.85 5.20 -0.22
N SER A 245 -25.30 5.25 -1.44
CA SER A 245 -25.86 4.51 -2.58
C SER A 245 -24.84 4.22 -3.69
N HIS A 246 -25.26 3.49 -4.72
CA HIS A 246 -24.47 3.35 -5.93
C HIS A 246 -24.22 4.72 -6.58
N LEU A 247 -22.99 4.93 -7.06
CA LEU A 247 -22.61 6.16 -7.74
C LEU A 247 -23.42 6.37 -9.02
N PRO A 248 -23.71 7.63 -9.40
CA PRO A 248 -24.43 7.91 -10.64
C PRO A 248 -23.70 7.32 -11.85
N ARG A 249 -24.43 6.58 -12.68
CA ARG A 249 -23.90 6.12 -13.98
C ARG A 249 -23.56 7.34 -14.82
N LYS A 250 -22.32 7.41 -15.32
CA LYS A 250 -21.97 8.36 -16.39
C LYS A 250 -22.83 8.03 -17.60
N THR A 251 -23.80 8.88 -17.91
CA THR A 251 -24.45 8.89 -19.23
C THR A 251 -23.37 9.19 -20.27
N THR A 252 -23.06 8.20 -21.10
CA THR A 252 -22.15 8.35 -22.25
C THR A 252 -22.84 9.11 -23.37
N SER A 253 -23.12 10.39 -23.12
CA SER A 253 -23.16 11.39 -24.18
C SER A 253 -21.82 11.33 -24.91
N ARG A 254 -21.84 11.03 -26.21
CA ARG A 254 -20.64 11.05 -27.08
C ARG A 254 -20.14 12.49 -27.25
N CYS A 255 -19.44 12.99 -26.25
CA CYS A 255 -18.52 14.11 -26.43
C CYS A 255 -17.18 13.52 -26.87
N ASN A 256 -16.71 13.87 -28.07
CA ASN A 256 -15.44 13.42 -28.61
C ASN A 256 -14.27 14.04 -27.83
N PHE A 257 -13.90 13.43 -26.70
CA PHE A 257 -12.52 13.48 -26.26
C PHE A 257 -11.72 12.55 -27.18
N GLN A 258 -11.14 13.14 -28.23
CA GLN A 258 -10.02 12.48 -28.90
C GLN A 258 -8.92 12.28 -27.86
N ALA A 259 -8.45 11.04 -27.72
CA ALA A 259 -7.18 10.77 -27.08
C ALA A 259 -6.08 11.38 -27.97
N GLN A 260 -5.68 12.62 -27.66
CA GLN A 260 -4.44 13.16 -28.19
C GLN A 260 -3.29 12.58 -27.36
N SER A 261 -2.39 11.93 -28.07
CA SER A 261 -1.08 11.52 -27.56
C SER A 261 -0.38 12.69 -26.87
N PHE A 262 0.19 12.45 -25.69
CA PHE A 262 1.22 13.34 -25.17
C PHE A 262 2.39 13.31 -26.15
N THR A 263 2.60 14.42 -26.87
CA THR A 263 3.78 14.60 -27.71
C THR A 263 5.00 14.75 -26.81
N GLU A 264 6.08 14.05 -27.15
CA GLU A 264 7.39 14.24 -26.52
C GLU A 264 7.79 15.72 -26.60
N VAL A 265 8.19 16.31 -25.47
CA VAL A 265 8.84 17.63 -25.47
C VAL A 265 10.30 17.40 -25.79
N LYS A 266 10.69 17.68 -27.04
CA LYS A 266 12.09 17.80 -27.42
C LYS A 266 12.66 19.13 -26.95
N ASP A 267 13.79 19.02 -26.26
CA ASP A 267 14.94 19.92 -26.24
C ASP A 267 14.68 21.44 -26.28
N ILE A 268 14.99 22.10 -25.16
CA ILE A 268 15.47 23.48 -25.16
C ILE A 268 16.92 23.43 -24.65
N ASN A 269 17.82 24.12 -25.35
CA ASN A 269 19.27 23.90 -25.30
C ASN A 269 19.88 23.80 -23.90
N ALA A 270 20.81 22.85 -23.79
CA ALA A 270 21.83 22.87 -22.75
C ALA A 270 22.83 24.00 -23.00
N ASP A 271 22.98 24.88 -22.03
CA ASP A 271 24.24 25.50 -21.64
C ASP A 271 24.16 25.73 -20.12
N GLU A 272 25.28 25.51 -19.42
CA GLU A 272 25.48 25.74 -17.98
C GLU A 272 24.67 24.88 -16.97
N VAL A 273 24.94 23.57 -16.96
CA VAL A 273 24.96 22.77 -15.70
C VAL A 273 26.21 21.89 -15.66
N GLU A 274 27.27 22.38 -15.02
CA GLU A 274 28.34 21.54 -14.49
C GLU A 274 28.18 21.43 -12.97
N GLN A 275 28.36 20.21 -12.44
CA GLN A 275 28.40 19.87 -11.01
C GLN A 275 27.04 20.07 -10.29
N VAL A 276 26.50 19.12 -9.52
CA VAL A 276 27.15 18.10 -8.70
C VAL A 276 26.33 16.80 -8.75
N ASP A 277 26.97 15.64 -8.93
CA ASP A 277 26.35 14.36 -8.58
C ASP A 277 27.39 13.36 -8.02
N SER A 278 27.39 13.21 -6.70
CA SER A 278 28.00 12.17 -5.87
C SER A 278 27.49 12.46 -4.46
N ILE A 279 26.76 11.58 -3.76
CA ILE A 279 27.04 10.18 -3.41
C ILE A 279 25.68 9.48 -3.28
N GLY A 280 25.47 8.23 -3.70
CA GLY A 280 26.36 7.33 -4.42
C GLY A 280 25.76 5.93 -4.50
N ASN A 281 26.11 5.16 -5.53
CA ASN A 281 26.01 3.70 -5.49
C ASN A 281 27.05 3.09 -6.44
N GLN A 282 28.13 2.59 -5.86
CA GLN A 282 29.14 1.72 -6.47
C GLN A 282 29.06 0.38 -5.73
N LEU A 283 29.25 -0.81 -6.33
CA LEU A 283 29.76 -1.15 -7.65
C LEU A 283 28.91 -2.21 -8.36
N SER A 284 29.02 -2.21 -9.68
CA SER A 284 28.70 -3.28 -10.62
C SER A 284 29.78 -4.38 -10.65
N GLU A 285 29.43 -5.56 -11.16
CA GLU A 285 30.17 -6.28 -12.24
C GLU A 285 29.35 -7.54 -12.65
N ALA A 286 29.37 -8.04 -13.88
CA ALA A 286 30.29 -7.78 -14.99
C ALA A 286 29.58 -7.66 -16.36
N THR A 287 30.25 -6.99 -17.30
CA THR A 287 29.86 -6.86 -18.72
C THR A 287 30.92 -7.50 -19.61
N MET A 288 30.50 -8.28 -20.61
CA MET A 288 31.21 -8.57 -21.87
C MET A 288 30.16 -8.98 -22.92
N ASN A 289 30.24 -8.65 -24.21
CA ASN A 289 31.07 -7.71 -24.97
C ASN A 289 30.28 -7.33 -26.25
N ASP A 290 30.56 -6.18 -26.86
CA ASP A 290 30.04 -5.81 -28.18
C ASP A 290 30.61 -6.66 -29.32
N ALA A 291 29.84 -6.87 -30.39
CA ALA A 291 30.15 -6.37 -31.74
C ALA A 291 29.26 -7.00 -32.85
N ASP A 292 28.63 -6.14 -33.64
CA ASP A 292 28.29 -6.21 -35.08
C ASP A 292 27.91 -7.54 -35.77
N ILE A 293 26.78 -7.52 -36.51
CA ILE A 293 26.75 -7.65 -37.99
C ILE A 293 25.39 -7.23 -38.55
N LEU A 294 25.40 -6.76 -39.81
CA LEU A 294 24.32 -6.08 -40.54
C LEU A 294 23.26 -7.00 -41.18
N GLU A 295 22.09 -6.39 -41.39
CA GLU A 295 21.15 -6.55 -42.52
C GLU A 295 20.22 -7.78 -42.71
N ASN A 296 18.93 -7.42 -42.87
CA ASN A 296 17.96 -7.94 -43.84
C ASN A 296 17.60 -9.44 -43.85
N GLY A 297 16.45 -9.76 -43.25
CA GLY A 297 15.68 -10.98 -43.53
C GLY A 297 14.27 -10.89 -42.97
N LYS A 298 13.24 -11.03 -43.81
CA LYS A 298 11.84 -11.19 -43.35
C LYS A 298 11.67 -12.61 -42.82
N ASP A 299 11.04 -12.76 -41.67
CA ASP A 299 10.17 -13.91 -41.39
C ASP A 299 9.10 -13.50 -40.37
N GLU A 300 7.86 -13.96 -40.58
CA GLU A 300 6.74 -13.70 -39.70
C GLU A 300 6.81 -14.62 -38.47
N ALA A 301 6.70 -14.04 -37.26
CA ALA A 301 6.53 -14.79 -36.02
C ALA A 301 5.25 -14.31 -35.30
N PRO A 302 4.50 -15.19 -34.60
CA PRO A 302 3.16 -14.86 -34.13
C PRO A 302 3.15 -13.82 -33.00
N LEU A 303 2.06 -13.05 -32.90
CA LEU A 303 1.74 -12.34 -31.67
C LEU A 303 1.43 -13.36 -30.56
N ASP A 304 2.44 -13.68 -29.75
CA ASP A 304 2.25 -14.32 -28.45
C ASP A 304 2.64 -13.32 -27.35
N THR A 305 1.67 -12.50 -26.95
CA THR A 305 1.78 -11.62 -25.79
C THR A 305 0.87 -12.14 -24.69
N ASP A 306 1.25 -13.28 -24.13
CA ASP A 306 0.71 -13.81 -22.88
C ASP A 306 0.73 -12.71 -21.79
N PRO A 307 -0.45 -12.20 -21.35
CA PRO A 307 -0.50 -11.10 -20.39
C PRO A 307 -0.05 -11.47 -18.97
N SER A 308 0.10 -12.77 -18.67
CA SER A 308 0.40 -13.27 -17.31
C SER A 308 1.82 -12.96 -16.85
N LYS A 309 2.78 -12.76 -17.77
CA LYS A 309 4.18 -12.47 -17.44
C LYS A 309 4.41 -10.99 -17.15
N ILE A 310 4.09 -10.57 -15.93
CA ILE A 310 4.73 -9.40 -15.32
C ILE A 310 6.24 -9.67 -15.30
N ARG A 311 7.02 -8.98 -16.14
CA ARG A 311 8.47 -9.17 -16.25
C ARG A 311 9.12 -9.06 -14.86
N GLY A 312 9.63 -10.18 -14.36
CA GLY A 312 10.38 -10.27 -13.09
C GLY A 312 9.58 -10.60 -11.83
N ILE A 313 8.29 -10.94 -11.90
CA ILE A 313 7.52 -11.42 -10.72
C ILE A 313 7.04 -12.86 -10.97
N ASP A 314 7.42 -13.78 -10.08
CA ASP A 314 6.94 -15.17 -10.10
C ASP A 314 5.42 -15.26 -9.87
N PRO A 315 4.71 -16.17 -10.57
CA PRO A 315 3.28 -16.36 -10.38
C PRO A 315 2.94 -16.85 -8.96
N ILE A 316 1.75 -16.49 -8.49
CA ILE A 316 1.20 -17.02 -7.25
C ILE A 316 0.44 -18.29 -7.59
N LEU A 317 0.71 -19.39 -6.88
CA LEU A 317 0.03 -20.67 -7.08
C LEU A 317 -0.45 -21.22 -5.74
N PHE A 318 -1.62 -21.85 -5.71
CA PHE A 318 -2.10 -22.56 -4.52
C PHE A 318 -1.29 -23.85 -4.31
N TYR A 319 -0.74 -24.03 -3.12
CA TYR A 319 0.02 -25.21 -2.74
C TYR A 319 -0.94 -26.36 -2.36
N ARG A 320 -0.81 -27.51 -3.04
CA ARG A 320 -1.78 -28.63 -2.95
C ARG A 320 -1.16 -29.97 -2.54
N GLU A 321 0.10 -29.97 -2.12
CA GLU A 321 0.81 -31.17 -1.66
C GLU A 321 0.30 -31.63 -0.28
N GLU A 322 -0.88 -32.26 -0.23
CA GLU A 322 -1.51 -32.69 1.02
C GLU A 322 -0.63 -33.69 1.80
N GLU A 323 0.20 -34.50 1.13
CA GLU A 323 1.17 -35.40 1.78
C GLU A 323 2.28 -34.63 2.54
N VAL A 324 2.91 -33.65 1.89
CA VAL A 324 3.96 -32.81 2.51
C VAL A 324 3.38 -32.00 3.67
N VAL A 325 2.16 -31.47 3.53
CA VAL A 325 1.45 -30.80 4.63
C VAL A 325 1.14 -31.79 5.77
N GLY A 326 0.80 -33.04 5.46
CA GLY A 326 0.65 -34.12 6.43
C GLY A 326 1.94 -34.42 7.22
N GLN A 327 3.08 -34.47 6.54
CA GLN A 327 4.40 -34.64 7.17
C GLN A 327 4.72 -33.47 8.12
N ILE A 328 4.49 -32.22 7.69
CA ILE A 328 4.64 -31.01 8.52
C ILE A 328 3.74 -31.09 9.77
N LYS A 329 2.45 -31.40 9.59
CA LYS A 329 1.51 -31.56 10.70
C LYS A 329 1.98 -32.62 11.71
N ALA A 330 2.41 -33.78 11.22
CA ALA A 330 2.84 -34.89 12.05
C ALA A 330 4.12 -34.56 12.85
N PHE A 331 5.06 -33.85 12.23
CA PHE A 331 6.34 -33.47 12.83
C PHE A 331 6.18 -32.41 13.94
N TYR A 332 5.47 -31.31 13.68
CA TYR A 332 5.22 -30.26 14.70
C TYR A 332 4.02 -30.55 15.62
N GLY A 333 3.28 -31.64 15.38
CA GLY A 333 2.08 -31.99 16.15
C GLY A 333 1.01 -30.92 16.04
N MET A 334 0.68 -30.49 14.82
CA MET A 334 -0.28 -29.43 14.58
C MET A 334 -1.71 -29.88 14.88
N LYS A 335 -2.47 -29.04 15.60
CA LYS A 335 -3.90 -29.27 15.85
C LYS A 335 -4.67 -29.26 14.53
N GLU A 336 -5.53 -30.27 14.32
CA GLU A 336 -6.38 -30.39 13.13
C GLU A 336 -7.36 -29.22 12.95
N SER A 337 -7.61 -28.42 14.00
CA SER A 337 -8.39 -27.20 13.92
C SER A 337 -7.71 -26.06 13.13
N PHE A 338 -6.42 -26.16 12.79
CA PHE A 338 -5.72 -25.12 12.05
C PHE A 338 -5.98 -25.26 10.53
N PRO A 339 -6.55 -24.23 9.85
CA PRO A 339 -7.06 -24.39 8.49
C PRO A 339 -5.96 -24.24 7.44
N PHE A 340 -5.26 -25.33 7.13
CA PHE A 340 -4.29 -25.37 6.03
C PHE A 340 -4.92 -25.49 4.63
N LYS A 341 -6.08 -26.14 4.52
CA LYS A 341 -6.63 -26.58 3.23
C LYS A 341 -7.03 -25.38 2.35
N GLY A 342 -6.28 -25.15 1.27
CA GLY A 342 -6.48 -24.01 0.37
C GLY A 342 -6.01 -22.66 0.93
N HIS A 343 -5.30 -22.64 2.06
CA HIS A 343 -4.72 -21.43 2.66
C HIS A 343 -3.21 -21.30 2.43
N LEU A 344 -2.58 -22.30 1.80
CA LEU A 344 -1.17 -22.30 1.47
C LEU A 344 -0.97 -21.90 0.00
N ILE A 345 -0.04 -20.97 -0.23
CA ILE A 345 0.36 -20.50 -1.55
C ILE A 345 1.89 -20.52 -1.69
N VAL A 346 2.36 -20.59 -2.93
CA VAL A 346 3.77 -20.44 -3.29
C VAL A 346 3.92 -19.31 -4.29
N ARG A 347 5.14 -18.77 -4.34
CA ARG A 347 5.62 -17.88 -5.40
C ARG A 347 6.85 -18.49 -6.00
N ASN A 348 6.65 -19.17 -7.13
CA ASN A 348 7.70 -19.83 -7.87
C ASN A 348 7.18 -20.17 -9.27
N SER A 349 8.02 -19.99 -10.28
CA SER A 349 7.75 -20.49 -11.63
C SER A 349 7.86 -22.02 -11.72
N ASP A 350 8.65 -22.67 -10.85
CA ASP A 350 8.77 -24.13 -10.78
C ASP A 350 7.99 -24.73 -9.59
N ILE A 351 6.99 -25.56 -9.87
CA ILE A 351 6.16 -26.23 -8.86
C ILE A 351 6.94 -27.36 -8.16
N ASN A 352 7.96 -27.94 -8.80
CA ASN A 352 8.68 -29.10 -8.27
C ASN A 352 9.67 -28.72 -7.14
N HIS A 353 10.19 -27.49 -7.15
CA HIS A 353 11.23 -27.05 -6.20
C HIS A 353 10.77 -25.87 -5.33
N VAL A 354 9.71 -26.10 -4.54
CA VAL A 354 9.15 -25.09 -3.62
C VAL A 354 10.11 -24.77 -2.48
N LYS A 355 10.78 -23.62 -2.58
CA LYS A 355 11.67 -23.11 -1.52
C LYS A 355 10.92 -22.50 -0.33
N ARG A 356 9.72 -21.93 -0.54
CA ARG A 356 8.98 -21.14 0.46
C ARG A 356 7.47 -21.33 0.27
N VAL A 357 6.76 -21.52 1.38
CA VAL A 357 5.29 -21.60 1.40
C VAL A 357 4.77 -20.47 2.29
N TYR A 358 3.80 -19.73 1.77
CA TYR A 358 3.12 -18.63 2.46
C TYR A 358 1.71 -19.07 2.87
N TYR A 359 1.21 -18.49 3.95
CA TYR A 359 -0.12 -18.72 4.47
C TYR A 359 -0.98 -17.46 4.33
N VAL A 360 -2.22 -17.63 3.88
CA VAL A 360 -3.20 -16.56 3.67
C VAL A 360 -4.49 -16.81 4.46
N SER A 361 -5.11 -15.75 4.93
CA SER A 361 -6.42 -15.84 5.60
C SER A 361 -7.56 -16.13 4.62
N LYS A 362 -8.76 -16.42 5.13
CA LYS A 362 -9.95 -16.70 4.30
C LYS A 362 -10.21 -15.56 3.30
N SER A 363 -10.20 -14.31 3.75
CA SER A 363 -10.45 -13.14 2.88
C SER A 363 -9.36 -12.92 1.83
N VAL A 364 -8.08 -13.13 2.17
CA VAL A 364 -7.00 -13.02 1.18
C VAL A 364 -7.09 -14.15 0.14
N LYS A 365 -7.41 -15.37 0.58
CA LYS A 365 -7.68 -16.51 -0.31
C LYS A 365 -8.80 -16.22 -1.31
N GLU A 366 -9.93 -15.66 -0.86
CA GLU A 366 -11.07 -15.31 -1.72
C GLU A 366 -10.68 -14.28 -2.80
N VAL A 367 -9.93 -13.25 -2.42
CA VAL A 367 -9.44 -12.24 -3.36
C VAL A 367 -8.48 -12.86 -4.38
N LEU A 368 -7.64 -13.82 -3.98
CA LEU A 368 -6.78 -14.58 -4.90
C LEU A 368 -7.62 -15.46 -5.85
N GLU A 369 -8.56 -16.24 -5.33
CA GLU A 369 -9.47 -17.07 -6.13
C GLU A 369 -10.25 -16.23 -7.16
N LEU A 370 -10.81 -15.08 -6.75
CA LEU A 370 -11.45 -14.12 -7.65
C LEU A 370 -10.49 -13.55 -8.69
N ASN A 371 -9.24 -13.23 -8.30
CA ASN A 371 -8.24 -12.69 -9.22
C ASN A 371 -7.90 -13.69 -10.35
N PHE A 372 -7.68 -14.97 -10.02
CA PHE A 372 -7.45 -16.01 -11.03
C PHE A 372 -8.63 -16.12 -12.00
N LEU A 373 -9.88 -16.10 -11.49
CA LEU A 373 -11.09 -16.19 -12.32
C LEU A 373 -11.38 -14.93 -13.14
N ALA A 374 -10.88 -13.78 -12.70
CA ALA A 374 -10.98 -12.50 -13.40
C ALA A 374 -9.89 -12.30 -14.47
N GLY A 375 -8.97 -13.25 -14.66
CA GLY A 375 -7.85 -13.15 -15.60
C GLY A 375 -6.66 -12.36 -15.05
N GLU A 376 -6.33 -12.56 -13.77
CA GLU A 376 -5.13 -12.06 -13.08
C GLU A 376 -4.93 -10.53 -13.14
N GLN A 377 -6.03 -9.78 -13.05
CA GLN A 377 -6.01 -8.31 -13.14
C GLN A 377 -5.17 -7.62 -12.05
N LEU A 378 -4.98 -8.24 -10.88
CA LEU A 378 -4.14 -7.72 -9.79
C LEU A 378 -2.65 -8.07 -10.01
N LYS A 379 -1.83 -7.03 -10.16
CA LYS A 379 -0.36 -7.10 -10.15
C LYS A 379 0.16 -7.21 -8.72
N ILE A 380 0.04 -8.38 -8.10
CA ILE A 380 0.39 -8.59 -6.68
C ILE A 380 1.91 -8.60 -6.50
N THR A 381 2.46 -7.73 -5.64
CA THR A 381 3.89 -7.62 -5.34
C THR A 381 4.30 -8.33 -4.05
N ALA A 382 3.41 -8.46 -3.07
CA ALA A 382 3.59 -9.30 -1.87
C ALA A 382 2.23 -9.82 -1.38
N VAL A 383 2.20 -10.99 -0.76
CA VAL A 383 0.95 -11.58 -0.24
C VAL A 383 1.22 -12.59 0.88
N GLY A 384 0.39 -12.53 1.93
CA GLY A 384 0.37 -13.50 3.02
C GLY A 384 1.57 -13.45 3.96
N LEU A 385 1.61 -14.43 4.85
CA LEU A 385 2.66 -14.64 5.84
C LEU A 385 3.63 -15.71 5.34
N LYS A 386 4.94 -15.43 5.25
CA LYS A 386 5.93 -16.48 4.95
C LYS A 386 5.94 -17.47 6.11
N MET A 387 5.32 -18.65 5.94
CA MET A 387 5.06 -19.59 7.04
C MET A 387 6.08 -20.71 7.11
N PHE A 388 6.50 -21.23 5.95
CA PHE A 388 7.48 -22.31 5.87
C PHE A 388 8.58 -22.00 4.86
N GLU A 389 9.77 -22.52 5.13
CA GLU A 389 10.92 -22.48 4.22
C GLU A 389 11.56 -23.87 4.12
N GLN A 390 11.98 -24.24 2.92
CA GLN A 390 12.59 -25.55 2.66
C GLN A 390 13.94 -25.64 3.38
N GLN A 391 14.17 -26.76 4.07
CA GLN A 391 15.44 -27.07 4.70
C GLN A 391 16.42 -27.62 3.65
N LYS A 392 17.71 -27.25 3.77
CA LYS A 392 18.78 -27.80 2.92
C LYS A 392 19.41 -29.09 3.48
N ASP A 393 19.01 -29.49 4.67
CA ASP A 393 19.57 -30.64 5.37
C ASP A 393 18.89 -31.93 4.89
N VAL A 394 19.67 -32.83 4.30
CA VAL A 394 19.21 -34.12 3.73
C VAL A 394 18.74 -35.08 4.82
N TYR A 395 19.17 -34.89 6.07
CA TYR A 395 18.79 -35.75 7.20
C TYR A 395 17.50 -35.27 7.90
N ALA A 396 16.96 -34.10 7.54
CA ALA A 396 15.76 -33.53 8.15
C ALA A 396 14.54 -34.42 7.94
N GLN A 397 13.87 -34.84 9.03
CA GLN A 397 12.65 -35.67 8.94
C GLN A 397 11.45 -34.88 8.38
N CYS A 398 11.53 -33.55 8.32
CA CYS A 398 10.55 -32.68 7.73
C CYS A 398 11.23 -31.72 6.76
N VAL A 399 10.81 -31.74 5.49
CA VAL A 399 11.38 -30.94 4.38
C VAL A 399 11.28 -29.43 4.64
N PHE A 400 10.33 -28.99 5.48
CA PHE A 400 10.04 -27.60 5.75
C PHE A 400 10.27 -27.21 7.22
N ARG A 401 10.95 -26.07 7.44
CA ARG A 401 11.03 -25.41 8.74
C ARG A 401 9.95 -24.34 8.89
N ILE A 402 9.46 -24.15 10.10
CA ILE A 402 8.70 -22.94 10.47
C ILE A 402 9.68 -21.75 10.42
N THR A 403 9.21 -20.62 9.90
CA THR A 403 9.95 -19.34 9.87
C THR A 403 9.73 -18.53 11.16
N SER A 404 10.62 -17.58 11.46
CA SER A 404 10.41 -16.61 12.55
C SER A 404 9.08 -15.85 12.40
N GLU A 405 8.77 -15.40 11.18
CA GLU A 405 7.51 -14.75 10.82
C GLU A 405 6.27 -15.64 11.07
N GLY A 406 6.35 -16.93 10.70
CA GLY A 406 5.25 -17.89 10.81
C GLY A 406 5.01 -18.39 12.23
N LEU A 407 6.05 -18.39 13.08
CA LEU A 407 6.01 -18.98 14.41
C LEU A 407 4.93 -18.36 15.33
N PRO A 408 4.76 -17.03 15.45
CA PRO A 408 3.71 -16.45 16.30
C PRO A 408 2.28 -16.93 15.97
N LEU A 409 1.99 -17.17 14.68
CA LEU A 409 0.68 -17.68 14.25
C LEU A 409 0.53 -19.19 14.51
N LEU A 410 1.61 -19.97 14.36
CA LEU A 410 1.59 -21.42 14.54
C LEU A 410 1.74 -21.86 16.00
N LEU A 411 2.39 -21.07 16.86
CA LEU A 411 2.77 -21.45 18.21
C LEU A 411 1.59 -21.95 19.08
N PRO A 412 0.39 -21.34 19.06
CA PRO A 412 -0.77 -21.86 19.80
C PRO A 412 -1.33 -23.20 19.27
N HIS A 413 -0.89 -23.62 18.09
CA HIS A 413 -1.43 -24.76 17.34
C HIS A 413 -0.45 -25.92 17.18
N ILE A 414 0.85 -25.74 17.42
CA ILE A 414 1.84 -26.82 17.48
C ILE A 414 1.90 -27.45 18.89
N THR A 415 2.34 -28.71 18.97
CA THR A 415 2.42 -29.46 20.25
C THR A 415 3.70 -30.31 20.40
N LYS A 416 4.42 -30.53 19.31
CA LYS A 416 5.75 -31.16 19.28
C LYS A 416 6.78 -30.15 18.79
N GLN A 417 8.06 -30.47 18.92
CA GLN A 417 9.14 -29.61 18.45
C GLN A 417 9.08 -28.20 19.09
N ILE A 418 8.64 -28.12 20.35
CA ILE A 418 8.63 -26.92 21.20
C ILE A 418 9.36 -27.30 22.48
N VAL A 419 10.27 -26.44 22.94
CA VAL A 419 10.88 -26.58 24.26
C VAL A 419 11.38 -25.21 24.73
N TYR A 420 11.51 -25.03 26.04
CA TYR A 420 11.62 -23.69 26.65
C TYR A 420 13.00 -23.50 27.23
N ALA A 421 13.74 -22.44 26.94
CA ALA A 421 15.10 -22.23 27.44
C ALA A 421 15.15 -21.51 28.81
N SER A 422 16.24 -21.71 29.55
CA SER A 422 16.64 -20.82 30.64
C SER A 422 17.11 -19.46 30.08
N PRO A 423 17.10 -18.36 30.86
CA PRO A 423 17.65 -17.09 30.39
C PRO A 423 19.14 -17.16 30.00
N VAL A 424 19.94 -17.98 30.69
CA VAL A 424 21.36 -18.14 30.37
C VAL A 424 21.55 -18.90 29.05
N ASP A 425 20.88 -20.04 28.90
CA ASP A 425 20.97 -20.85 27.67
C ASP A 425 20.35 -20.13 26.45
N PHE A 426 19.27 -19.35 26.64
CA PHE A 426 18.68 -18.55 25.56
C PHE A 426 19.59 -17.39 25.16
N LYS A 427 20.27 -16.75 26.11
CA LYS A 427 21.28 -15.72 25.83
C LYS A 427 22.44 -16.32 25.04
N HIS A 428 22.96 -17.46 25.49
CA HIS A 428 23.99 -18.19 24.75
C HIS A 428 23.51 -18.51 23.32
N LEU A 429 22.29 -19.02 23.13
CA LEU A 429 21.73 -19.31 21.79
C LEU A 429 21.69 -18.10 20.85
N LEU A 430 21.46 -16.89 21.38
CA LEU A 430 21.48 -15.65 20.61
C LEU A 430 22.92 -15.19 20.31
N GLN A 431 23.85 -15.39 21.24
CA GLN A 431 25.27 -15.02 21.08
C GLN A 431 26.05 -15.98 20.17
N TYR A 432 25.74 -17.27 20.23
CA TYR A 432 26.47 -18.32 19.52
C TYR A 432 25.57 -18.99 18.48
N ARG A 433 25.87 -18.74 17.20
CA ARG A 433 25.18 -19.32 16.04
C ARG A 433 25.14 -20.86 16.04
N SER A 434 25.99 -21.55 16.79
CA SER A 434 25.89 -22.99 17.03
C SER A 434 26.49 -23.39 18.38
N ILE A 435 25.72 -24.09 19.22
CA ILE A 435 26.15 -24.56 20.57
C ILE A 435 25.99 -26.07 20.67
N LYS A 436 26.98 -26.78 21.22
CA LYS A 436 26.92 -28.24 21.42
C LYS A 436 26.20 -28.58 22.73
N PHE A 437 25.65 -29.79 22.84
CA PHE A 437 24.92 -30.17 24.05
C PHE A 437 25.73 -30.26 25.35
N GLY A 438 27.06 -30.36 25.27
CA GLY A 438 27.91 -30.26 26.46
C GLY A 438 27.89 -28.87 27.09
N ASP A 439 27.61 -27.84 26.29
CA ASP A 439 27.88 -26.43 26.62
C ASP A 439 26.64 -25.70 27.16
N PHE A 440 25.47 -26.34 27.20
CA PHE A 440 24.28 -25.83 27.90
C PHE A 440 24.34 -26.13 29.39
N GLU A 441 23.93 -25.15 30.21
CA GLU A 441 24.02 -25.22 31.67
C GLU A 441 22.88 -26.08 32.25
N ASP A 442 21.66 -25.87 31.77
CA ASP A 442 20.48 -26.56 32.27
C ASP A 442 20.48 -28.07 31.89
N ALA A 443 20.38 -28.93 32.91
CA ALA A 443 20.30 -30.38 32.72
C ALA A 443 18.95 -30.86 32.19
N GLU A 444 17.85 -30.23 32.62
CA GLU A 444 16.51 -30.42 32.04
C GLU A 444 16.51 -29.97 30.56
N PHE A 445 17.38 -29.01 30.21
CA PHE A 445 17.65 -28.61 28.81
C PHE A 445 18.30 -29.68 27.99
N ARG A 446 19.08 -30.57 28.56
CA ARG A 446 19.71 -31.62 27.78
C ARG A 446 18.81 -32.85 27.63
N GLU A 447 17.76 -32.99 28.47
CA GLU A 447 16.92 -34.19 28.53
C GLU A 447 15.61 -34.18 27.69
N LYS A 448 14.70 -33.20 27.82
CA LYS A 448 13.39 -33.27 27.10
C LYS A 448 13.61 -33.23 25.59
N ALA A 449 14.16 -32.11 25.12
CA ALA A 449 15.38 -32.11 24.36
C ALA A 449 15.74 -33.34 23.52
N SER A 450 16.49 -34.30 24.07
CA SER A 450 17.05 -35.43 23.33
C SER A 450 15.99 -36.37 22.74
N LYS A 451 14.72 -36.14 23.10
CA LYS A 451 13.53 -36.87 22.66
C LYS A 451 12.83 -36.18 21.47
N LEU A 452 13.30 -35.00 21.01
CA LEU A 452 12.80 -34.37 19.78
C LEU A 452 13.24 -35.11 18.51
N GLN A 453 12.47 -34.92 17.45
CA GLN A 453 12.75 -35.45 16.12
C GLN A 453 13.74 -34.55 15.38
N PHE A 454 14.68 -35.14 14.64
CA PHE A 454 15.71 -34.40 13.92
C PHE A 454 15.13 -33.43 12.88
N GLY A 455 15.42 -32.14 13.06
CA GLY A 455 14.97 -31.04 12.21
C GLY A 455 14.81 -29.74 13.01
N CYS A 456 13.88 -28.88 12.56
CA CYS A 456 13.59 -27.59 13.20
C CYS A 456 12.63 -27.72 14.40
N CYS A 457 12.77 -26.82 15.37
CA CYS A 457 11.93 -26.73 16.57
C CYS A 457 11.90 -25.27 17.08
N ALA A 458 10.92 -24.93 17.91
CA ALA A 458 10.72 -23.60 18.50
C ALA A 458 11.32 -23.49 19.91
N VAL A 459 12.18 -22.48 20.13
CA VAL A 459 12.73 -22.14 21.45
C VAL A 459 11.90 -21.02 22.07
N ILE A 460 11.43 -21.20 23.31
CA ILE A 460 10.66 -20.20 24.04
C ILE A 460 11.41 -19.82 25.32
N LEU A 461 11.57 -18.53 25.61
CA LEU A 461 12.20 -18.06 26.84
C LEU A 461 11.23 -18.15 28.05
N ASN A 462 11.11 -19.34 28.70
CA ASN A 462 10.94 -19.52 30.16
C ASN A 462 10.75 -21.00 30.58
N LYS A 463 11.61 -21.54 31.48
CA LYS A 463 11.54 -22.84 32.21
C LYS A 463 11.15 -24.12 31.41
N GLY A 464 12.14 -24.86 30.87
CA GLY A 464 12.09 -26.33 30.65
C GLY A 464 12.17 -26.88 29.19
N CYS A 465 13.15 -27.73 28.83
CA CYS A 465 14.17 -27.32 27.85
C CYS A 465 14.69 -28.38 26.73
N TRP A 466 15.78 -28.16 25.93
CA TRP A 466 15.95 -28.47 24.44
C TRP A 466 17.15 -29.30 23.78
N ARG A 467 16.96 -30.04 22.63
CA ARG A 467 18.00 -30.66 21.74
C ARG A 467 17.49 -31.11 20.35
N CYS A 468 18.36 -31.10 19.33
CA CYS A 468 18.35 -31.98 18.15
C CYS A 468 19.78 -32.38 17.75
N GLN A 469 19.99 -33.55 17.13
CA GLN A 469 21.11 -34.48 17.38
C GLN A 469 22.50 -33.99 17.84
N ASN A 470 23.16 -32.90 17.39
CA ASN A 470 24.49 -32.52 17.94
C ASN A 470 24.70 -31.07 18.41
N ASN A 471 24.10 -30.08 17.74
CA ASN A 471 24.16 -28.67 18.12
C ASN A 471 22.76 -28.02 18.02
N ILE A 472 22.54 -26.85 18.63
CA ILE A 472 21.42 -25.95 18.29
C ILE A 472 21.97 -24.70 17.59
N THR A 473 21.29 -24.27 16.53
CA THR A 473 21.59 -23.04 15.78
C THR A 473 20.37 -22.12 15.77
N ALA A 474 20.53 -20.91 16.30
CA ALA A 474 19.51 -19.86 16.17
C ALA A 474 19.35 -19.45 14.70
N MET A 475 18.09 -19.35 14.25
CA MET A 475 17.72 -18.89 12.91
C MET A 475 16.76 -17.71 13.03
N VAL A 476 17.32 -16.62 13.57
CA VAL A 476 16.67 -15.35 13.88
C VAL A 476 17.34 -14.28 12.99
N ILE A 477 16.61 -13.26 12.55
CA ILE A 477 17.17 -12.18 11.70
C ILE A 477 18.07 -11.30 12.60
N ALA A 478 19.17 -10.75 12.08
CA ALA A 478 20.12 -9.98 12.90
C ALA A 478 19.46 -8.86 13.74
N LEU A 479 18.52 -8.11 13.16
CA LEU A 479 17.73 -7.09 13.86
C LEU A 479 16.88 -7.68 15.00
N ASP A 480 16.25 -8.84 14.78
CA ASP A 480 15.47 -9.55 15.81
C ASP A 480 16.40 -10.08 16.93
N ILE A 481 17.66 -10.42 16.63
CA ILE A 481 18.67 -10.82 17.62
C ILE A 481 19.04 -9.63 18.51
N GLU A 482 19.28 -8.46 17.95
CA GLU A 482 19.54 -7.22 18.70
C GLU A 482 18.37 -6.88 19.64
N GLU A 483 17.14 -6.83 19.12
CA GLU A 483 15.92 -6.55 19.91
C GLU A 483 15.72 -7.58 21.04
N LEU A 484 15.96 -8.87 20.78
CA LEU A 484 15.87 -9.91 21.79
C LEU A 484 16.98 -9.79 22.84
N LEU A 485 18.23 -9.52 22.44
CA LEU A 485 19.34 -9.33 23.37
C LEU A 485 19.13 -8.11 24.27
N GLU A 486 18.66 -6.98 23.72
CA GLU A 486 18.31 -5.79 24.52
C GLU A 486 17.20 -6.10 25.52
N ARG A 487 16.12 -6.76 25.09
CA ARG A 487 15.04 -7.19 26.00
C ARG A 487 15.51 -8.15 27.08
N MET A 488 16.43 -9.06 26.76
CA MET A 488 17.02 -9.96 27.75
C MET A 488 17.92 -9.23 28.74
N LEU A 489 18.68 -8.23 28.30
CA LEU A 489 19.50 -7.42 29.19
C LEU A 489 18.59 -6.68 30.19
N MET A 490 17.51 -6.05 29.74
CA MET A 490 16.51 -5.45 30.63
C MET A 490 15.91 -6.47 31.62
N TYR A 491 15.59 -7.68 31.15
CA TYR A 491 15.01 -8.75 31.99
C TYR A 491 16.02 -9.29 33.02
N LEU A 492 17.32 -9.26 32.72
CA LEU A 492 18.38 -9.67 33.65
C LEU A 492 18.81 -8.52 34.58
N GLU A 493 18.65 -7.26 34.17
CA GLU A 493 18.83 -6.07 35.00
C GLU A 493 17.74 -5.96 36.09
N GLU A 494 16.49 -6.37 35.82
CA GLU A 494 15.43 -6.43 36.85
C GLU A 494 15.71 -7.46 37.96
N ASP A 495 16.46 -8.53 37.67
CA ASP A 495 16.88 -9.56 38.65
C ASP A 495 18.27 -9.29 39.26
N SER A 496 19.00 -8.24 38.82
CA SER A 496 20.33 -7.92 39.36
C SER A 496 20.63 -6.42 39.42
N ASP A 497 20.65 -5.90 40.65
CA ASP A 497 20.94 -4.49 40.98
C ASP A 497 22.44 -4.14 40.87
N SER A 498 23.06 -4.51 39.72
CA SER A 498 24.40 -4.09 39.30
C SER A 498 24.70 -4.52 37.86
N LEU A 499 25.04 -3.56 36.97
CA LEU A 499 26.21 -3.57 36.04
C LEU A 499 26.01 -2.61 34.83
N LEU A 500 26.18 -1.31 35.07
CA LEU A 500 26.08 -0.26 34.04
C LEU A 500 27.29 -0.15 33.08
N GLU A 501 28.27 -1.07 33.14
CA GLU A 501 29.59 -0.90 32.49
C GLU A 501 29.79 -1.63 31.15
N ASN A 502 28.93 -2.58 30.75
CA ASN A 502 29.22 -3.49 29.61
C ASN A 502 28.61 -3.13 28.24
N LYS A 503 27.88 -2.00 28.10
CA LYS A 503 27.34 -1.54 26.81
C LYS A 503 28.38 -1.43 25.66
N PRO A 504 29.63 -0.98 25.88
CA PRO A 504 30.60 -0.82 24.78
C PRO A 504 31.09 -2.14 24.15
N LEU A 505 31.14 -3.23 24.93
CA LEU A 505 31.64 -4.53 24.46
C LEU A 505 30.66 -5.22 23.49
N ILE A 506 29.36 -5.08 23.75
CA ILE A 506 28.31 -5.72 22.94
C ILE A 506 28.27 -5.12 21.53
N ALA A 507 28.37 -3.79 21.41
CA ALA A 507 28.44 -3.10 20.12
C ALA A 507 29.63 -3.55 19.26
N ALA A 508 30.79 -3.83 19.89
CA ALA A 508 31.99 -4.28 19.19
C ALA A 508 31.94 -5.75 18.73
N GLU A 509 31.13 -6.60 19.37
CA GLU A 509 30.92 -7.99 18.95
C GLU A 509 29.88 -8.07 17.81
N VAL A 510 28.82 -7.25 17.87
CA VAL A 510 27.79 -7.13 16.80
C VAL A 510 28.42 -6.63 15.49
N ASP A 511 29.28 -5.61 15.56
CA ASP A 511 29.96 -5.04 14.39
C ASP A 511 30.92 -6.04 13.70
N LYS A 512 31.39 -7.09 14.39
CA LYS A 512 32.12 -8.22 13.75
C LYS A 512 31.20 -9.18 13.01
N ILE A 513 29.96 -9.37 13.49
CA ILE A 513 28.98 -10.28 12.88
C ILE A 513 28.45 -9.67 11.57
N VAL A 514 28.10 -8.37 11.60
CA VAL A 514 27.61 -7.63 10.42
C VAL A 514 28.64 -7.54 9.29
N LYS A 515 29.94 -7.59 9.61
CA LYS A 515 31.05 -7.54 8.63
C LYS A 515 31.47 -8.90 8.08
N SER A 516 30.65 -9.94 8.26
CA SER A 516 30.96 -11.32 7.83
C SER A 516 29.94 -11.95 6.87
N ASP A 517 29.02 -11.13 6.32
CA ASP A 517 28.10 -11.49 5.23
C ASP A 517 28.77 -11.48 3.84
#